data_AF-A0A842UL01-F1
#
_entry.id   AF-A0A842UL01-F1
#
_cell.length_a   1.000
_cell.length_b   1.000
_cell.length_c   1.000
_cell.angle_alpha   90.00
_cell.angle_beta   90.00
_cell.angle_gamma   90.00
#
_symmetry.space_group_name_H-M   'P 1'
#
loop_
_entity.id
_entity.type
_entity.pdbx_description
1 polymer ?
#
loop_
_entity_poly.entity_id
_entity_poly.type
_entity_poly.pdbx_seq_one_letter_code
_entity_poly.pdbx_strand_id
1 'polypeptide(L)'
;AYVYPRATKHIKEMVALVKKLLKKDYAYKAEDDSIYYDISKFKDYGKLSKIKLKNLKSVSKVCTDEYTKEQAHDFALWKAWTPKDKKVFWKTEIGKGRPGWHLECSVMSMKYLGKTFDIHTGGVDLIFPHHENEIAQAEAATGKQFVKYWLHNEWLLVEGKKMSKSLGNFYTLRDLLEKGYDPLAIRYVLLSTHYRTKLNFTFKELDSAKNIIERFQEFMLRLKKYKGKKHNKKINTLIKKAKKDFEKHMNNDLNISPALAAVFNFIKKVNKLITDKKISTKDAKQAYTQMLKFDKVLGLKLKSVKQKKKLSKKHKELIKEREKLRKQRKWKQADKIREQLKKEGIVLEDADGKTKWRRVK
;
A
#
# COMPACT_ATOMS: atom_id res chain seq x y z
N ALA A 1 -1.53 11.40 8.14
CA ALA A 1 -1.55 12.59 7.26
C ALA A 1 -1.71 13.84 8.12
N TYR A 2 -1.37 15.02 7.61
CA TYR A 2 -1.50 16.29 8.32
C TYR A 2 -2.96 16.77 8.37
N VAL A 3 -3.76 16.54 7.30
CA VAL A 3 -5.19 16.89 7.20
C VAL A 3 -5.95 15.81 6.43
N TYR A 4 -7.22 15.58 6.77
CA TYR A 4 -8.18 14.72 6.04
C TYR A 4 -9.43 15.53 5.67
N PRO A 5 -9.38 16.33 4.58
CA PRO A 5 -10.47 17.23 4.24
C PRO A 5 -11.68 16.46 3.68
N ARG A 6 -12.89 16.93 4.01
CA ARG A 6 -14.14 16.39 3.45
C ARG A 6 -14.67 17.37 2.41
N ALA A 7 -14.99 16.90 1.21
CA ALA A 7 -15.56 17.73 0.13
C ALA A 7 -16.79 18.53 0.59
N THR A 8 -17.67 17.89 1.37
CA THR A 8 -18.89 18.49 1.92
C THR A 8 -18.65 19.70 2.84
N LYS A 9 -17.43 19.90 3.36
CA LYS A 9 -17.04 21.06 4.17
C LYS A 9 -16.36 22.18 3.38
N HIS A 10 -16.21 22.05 2.06
CA HIS A 10 -15.45 22.96 1.20
C HIS A 10 -16.27 23.53 0.04
N ILE A 11 -17.60 23.48 0.14
CA ILE A 11 -18.51 23.89 -0.93
C ILE A 11 -18.36 25.38 -1.28
N LYS A 12 -18.15 26.24 -0.29
CA LYS A 12 -17.98 27.69 -0.51
C LYS A 12 -16.76 27.96 -1.38
N GLU A 13 -15.65 27.27 -1.11
CA GLU A 13 -14.41 27.37 -1.86
C GLU A 13 -14.54 26.79 -3.28
N MET A 14 -15.31 25.71 -3.44
CA MET A 14 -15.63 25.15 -4.75
C MET A 14 -16.42 26.14 -5.60
N VAL A 15 -17.47 26.74 -5.03
CA VAL A 15 -18.26 27.80 -5.69
C VAL A 15 -17.37 28.97 -6.08
N ALA A 16 -16.46 29.40 -5.19
CA ALA A 16 -15.53 30.49 -5.49
C ALA A 16 -14.60 30.17 -6.68
N LEU A 17 -14.11 28.92 -6.79
CA LEU A 17 -13.31 28.49 -7.93
C LEU A 17 -14.13 28.50 -9.23
N VAL A 18 -15.37 27.98 -9.21
CA VAL A 18 -16.25 28.00 -10.38
C VAL A 18 -16.52 29.43 -10.85
N LYS A 19 -16.87 30.35 -9.94
CA LYS A 19 -17.07 31.78 -10.28
C LYS A 19 -15.84 32.39 -10.92
N LYS A 20 -14.65 32.02 -10.45
CA LYS A 20 -13.38 32.51 -11.01
C LYS A 20 -13.14 31.99 -12.43
N LEU A 21 -13.45 30.71 -12.68
CA LEU A 21 -13.31 30.10 -14.01
C LEU A 21 -14.32 30.68 -15.00
N LEU A 22 -15.57 30.92 -14.57
CA LEU A 22 -16.58 31.64 -15.37
C LEU A 22 -16.11 33.04 -15.75
N LYS A 23 -15.61 33.83 -14.78
CA LYS A 23 -15.09 35.19 -15.03
C LYS A 23 -13.92 35.21 -16.02
N LYS A 24 -13.16 34.12 -16.11
CA LYS A 24 -11.98 33.99 -16.98
C LYS A 24 -12.28 33.32 -18.33
N ASP A 25 -13.55 33.05 -18.65
CA ASP A 25 -13.97 32.40 -19.91
C ASP A 25 -13.39 30.97 -20.12
N TYR A 26 -13.13 30.25 -19.01
CA TYR A 26 -12.77 28.82 -19.05
C TYR A 26 -13.96 27.90 -18.73
N ALA A 27 -15.09 28.48 -18.34
CA ALA A 27 -16.28 27.74 -17.97
C ALA A 27 -17.51 28.45 -18.51
N TYR A 28 -18.56 27.68 -18.75
CA TYR A 28 -19.85 28.19 -19.21
C TYR A 28 -20.99 27.48 -18.52
N LYS A 29 -22.13 28.16 -18.45
CA LYS A 29 -23.39 27.57 -17.97
C LYS A 29 -24.13 26.99 -19.18
N ALA A 30 -24.53 25.73 -19.10
CA ALA A 30 -25.28 25.04 -20.14
C ALA A 30 -26.80 25.16 -19.93
N GLU A 31 -27.57 24.70 -20.92
CA GLU A 31 -29.04 24.72 -20.91
C GLU A 31 -29.65 23.89 -19.77
N ASP A 32 -28.93 22.89 -19.26
CA ASP A 32 -29.34 22.05 -18.13
C ASP A 32 -29.06 22.68 -16.76
N ASP A 33 -28.74 23.98 -16.72
CA ASP A 33 -28.29 24.76 -15.57
C ASP A 33 -26.95 24.32 -14.95
N SER A 34 -26.31 23.27 -15.47
CA SER A 34 -24.98 22.84 -15.01
C SER A 34 -23.90 23.78 -15.54
N ILE A 35 -22.75 23.78 -14.88
CA ILE A 35 -21.58 24.58 -15.27
C ILE A 35 -20.47 23.62 -15.67
N TYR A 36 -20.00 23.78 -16.90
CA TYR A 36 -18.96 22.95 -17.52
C TYR A 36 -17.66 23.73 -17.70
N TYR A 37 -16.55 23.01 -17.70
CA TYR A 37 -15.24 23.51 -18.09
C TYR A 37 -15.05 23.30 -19.59
N ASP A 38 -14.71 24.36 -20.31
CA ASP A 38 -14.39 24.30 -21.74
C ASP A 38 -12.93 23.88 -21.92
N ILE A 39 -12.71 22.62 -22.34
CA ILE A 39 -11.35 22.10 -22.50
C ILE A 39 -10.61 22.76 -23.67
N SER A 40 -11.33 23.31 -24.66
CA SER A 40 -10.74 23.96 -25.83
C SER A 40 -10.02 25.27 -25.49
N LYS A 41 -10.45 25.93 -24.40
CA LYS A 41 -9.88 27.20 -23.92
C LYS A 41 -8.53 27.01 -23.24
N PHE A 42 -8.23 25.80 -22.76
CA PHE A 42 -6.97 25.48 -22.07
C PHE A 42 -5.95 24.87 -23.04
N LYS A 43 -5.04 25.70 -23.55
CA LYS A 43 -4.06 25.33 -24.59
C LYS A 43 -3.23 24.08 -24.25
N ASP A 44 -2.90 23.89 -22.97
CA ASP A 44 -2.05 22.79 -22.50
C ASP A 44 -2.86 21.58 -22.01
N TYR A 45 -4.16 21.48 -22.35
CA TYR A 45 -4.98 20.34 -21.96
C TYR A 45 -4.44 19.04 -22.56
N GLY A 46 -4.25 18.02 -21.73
CA GLY A 46 -3.66 16.75 -22.13
C GLY A 46 -2.16 16.64 -21.86
N LYS A 47 -1.53 17.65 -21.24
CA LYS A 47 -0.08 17.64 -20.95
C LYS A 47 0.35 16.51 -20.04
N LEU A 48 -0.50 16.04 -19.12
CA LEU A 48 -0.17 14.93 -18.22
C LEU A 48 -0.40 13.57 -18.91
N SER A 49 -1.54 13.42 -19.55
CA SER A 49 -2.01 12.18 -20.21
C SER A 49 -1.44 11.97 -21.61
N LYS A 50 -0.74 12.98 -22.16
CA LYS A 50 -0.16 13.07 -23.51
C LYS A 50 -1.20 12.97 -24.64
N ILE A 51 -2.41 13.45 -24.40
CA ILE A 51 -3.48 13.48 -25.40
C ILE A 51 -3.40 14.78 -26.18
N LYS A 52 -3.61 14.73 -27.50
CA LYS A 52 -3.77 15.92 -28.34
C LYS A 52 -5.24 16.13 -28.65
N LEU A 53 -5.78 17.30 -28.34
CA LEU A 53 -7.18 17.68 -28.59
C LEU A 53 -7.63 17.47 -30.05
N LYS A 54 -6.74 17.65 -31.03
CA LYS A 54 -7.04 17.49 -32.47
C LYS A 54 -7.46 16.08 -32.88
N ASN A 55 -7.17 15.06 -32.06
CA ASN A 55 -7.48 13.66 -32.37
C ASN A 55 -8.79 13.18 -31.72
N LEU A 56 -9.54 14.07 -31.09
CA LEU A 56 -10.78 13.73 -30.41
C LEU A 56 -11.93 13.68 -31.42
N LYS A 57 -12.62 12.55 -31.50
CA LYS A 57 -13.91 12.48 -32.19
C LYS A 57 -14.89 13.35 -31.38
N SER A 58 -15.64 14.22 -32.03
CA SER A 58 -16.65 15.06 -31.38
C SER A 58 -17.76 14.17 -30.82
N VAL A 59 -17.58 13.67 -29.60
CA VAL A 59 -18.63 12.99 -28.86
C VAL A 59 -19.38 14.06 -28.09
N SER A 60 -20.67 14.18 -28.38
CA SER A 60 -21.63 15.07 -27.74
C SER A 60 -21.53 14.99 -26.21
N LYS A 61 -21.74 16.14 -25.56
CA LYS A 61 -21.82 16.36 -24.10
C LYS A 61 -22.31 15.14 -23.33
N VAL A 62 -21.43 14.45 -22.59
CA VAL A 62 -21.81 13.30 -21.75
C VAL A 62 -21.78 13.72 -20.28
N CYS A 63 -22.85 13.43 -19.53
CA CYS A 63 -22.94 13.73 -18.10
C CYS A 63 -22.13 12.79 -17.18
N THR A 64 -21.26 11.94 -17.74
CA THR A 64 -20.46 10.95 -17.01
C THR A 64 -19.13 11.54 -16.58
N ASP A 65 -18.80 11.43 -15.29
CA ASP A 65 -17.54 11.93 -14.72
C ASP A 65 -16.32 11.05 -15.07
N GLU A 66 -16.57 9.85 -15.61
CA GLU A 66 -15.56 8.94 -16.13
C GLU A 66 -15.72 8.82 -17.65
N TYR A 67 -14.63 8.96 -18.38
CA TYR A 67 -14.58 8.82 -19.84
C TYR A 67 -13.17 8.46 -20.31
N THR A 68 -13.07 7.89 -21.52
CA THR A 68 -11.79 7.48 -22.08
C THR A 68 -11.10 8.62 -22.82
N LYS A 69 -9.82 8.44 -23.12
CA LYS A 69 -8.99 9.43 -23.83
C LYS A 69 -9.58 9.81 -25.19
N GLU A 70 -10.20 8.84 -25.86
CA GLU A 70 -10.81 8.97 -27.18
C GLU A 70 -12.14 9.75 -27.14
N GLN A 71 -12.69 9.93 -25.95
CA GLN A 71 -13.97 10.59 -25.67
C GLN A 71 -13.77 11.87 -24.87
N ALA A 72 -12.58 12.48 -24.87
CA ALA A 72 -12.35 13.69 -24.08
C ALA A 72 -13.30 14.82 -24.49
N HIS A 73 -13.98 15.40 -23.52
CA HIS A 73 -14.99 16.43 -23.69
C HIS A 73 -15.01 17.37 -22.48
N ASP A 74 -15.79 18.44 -22.59
CA ASP A 74 -16.05 19.37 -21.49
C ASP A 74 -16.61 18.65 -20.28
N PHE A 75 -16.04 18.91 -19.09
CA PHE A 75 -16.44 18.22 -17.87
C PHE A 75 -17.16 19.15 -16.90
N ALA A 76 -18.05 18.58 -16.08
CA ALA A 76 -18.84 19.35 -15.13
C ALA A 76 -17.96 19.89 -13.98
N LEU A 77 -18.04 21.19 -13.74
CA LEU A 77 -17.55 21.84 -12.52
C LEU A 77 -18.63 21.82 -11.44
N TRP A 78 -19.88 22.11 -11.84
CA TRP A 78 -21.04 22.12 -10.97
C TRP A 78 -22.22 21.47 -11.69
N LYS A 79 -22.76 20.40 -11.13
CA LYS A 79 -23.95 19.71 -11.68
C LYS A 79 -25.20 20.30 -11.07
N ALA A 80 -26.09 20.82 -11.90
CA ALA A 80 -27.40 21.26 -11.45
C ALA A 80 -28.15 20.10 -10.78
N TRP A 81 -28.96 20.43 -9.78
CA TRP A 81 -29.73 19.41 -9.07
C TRP A 81 -30.81 18.83 -9.97
N THR A 82 -30.88 17.51 -10.01
CA THR A 82 -32.00 16.77 -10.60
C THR A 82 -32.74 15.97 -9.52
N PRO A 83 -34.00 15.56 -9.75
CA PRO A 83 -34.71 14.68 -8.81
C PRO A 83 -33.94 13.40 -8.44
N LYS A 84 -33.06 12.92 -9.33
CA LYS A 84 -32.20 11.74 -9.10
C LYS A 84 -31.18 11.96 -7.96
N ASP A 85 -30.77 13.21 -7.71
CA ASP A 85 -29.79 13.54 -6.67
C ASP A 85 -30.39 13.53 -5.25
N LYS A 86 -31.72 13.41 -5.12
CA LYS A 86 -32.44 13.32 -3.83
C LYS A 86 -32.01 14.46 -2.88
N LYS A 87 -31.45 14.11 -1.72
CA LYS A 87 -31.02 15.04 -0.66
C LYS A 87 -29.59 15.56 -0.82
N VAL A 88 -28.87 15.15 -1.86
CA VAL A 88 -27.46 15.55 -2.06
C VAL A 88 -27.40 16.81 -2.92
N PHE A 89 -27.58 17.97 -2.28
CA PHE A 89 -27.43 19.26 -2.93
C PHE A 89 -27.02 20.38 -1.96
N TRP A 90 -26.53 21.46 -2.54
CA TRP A 90 -26.29 22.72 -1.87
C TRP A 90 -26.98 23.84 -2.65
N LYS A 91 -27.59 24.77 -1.92
CA LYS A 91 -28.07 26.04 -2.48
C LYS A 91 -26.91 27.03 -2.43
N THR A 92 -26.52 27.55 -3.58
CA THR A 92 -25.36 28.43 -3.72
C THR A 92 -25.66 29.56 -4.69
N GLU A 93 -24.77 30.55 -4.75
CA GLU A 93 -24.89 31.70 -5.66
C GLU A 93 -24.77 31.30 -7.15
N ILE A 94 -24.21 30.13 -7.46
CA ILE A 94 -24.12 29.60 -8.83
C ILE A 94 -25.26 28.63 -9.16
N GLY A 95 -26.24 28.49 -8.26
CA GLY A 95 -27.40 27.63 -8.42
C GLY A 95 -27.49 26.48 -7.41
N LYS A 96 -28.62 25.77 -7.45
CA LYS A 96 -28.87 24.57 -6.65
C LYS A 96 -28.23 23.36 -7.35
N GLY A 97 -27.30 22.69 -6.69
CA GLY A 97 -26.59 21.57 -7.31
C GLY A 97 -25.54 20.94 -6.40
N ARG A 98 -24.57 20.29 -7.02
CA ARG A 98 -23.44 19.64 -6.33
C ARG A 98 -22.15 19.79 -7.15
N PRO A 99 -20.97 19.74 -6.51
CA PRO A 99 -19.70 19.82 -7.23
C PRO A 99 -19.53 18.62 -8.18
N GLY A 100 -18.83 18.87 -9.28
CA GLY A 100 -18.27 17.82 -10.13
C GLY A 100 -17.06 17.16 -9.45
N TRP A 101 -16.82 15.89 -9.76
CA TRP A 101 -15.82 15.05 -9.08
C TRP A 101 -14.41 15.67 -9.06
N HIS A 102 -13.96 16.22 -10.18
CA HIS A 102 -12.60 16.77 -10.31
C HIS A 102 -12.40 18.07 -9.51
N LEU A 103 -13.47 18.87 -9.35
CA LEU A 103 -13.40 20.18 -8.69
C LEU A 103 -12.96 20.07 -7.23
N GLU A 104 -13.37 18.98 -6.57
CA GLU A 104 -13.12 18.78 -5.15
C GLU A 104 -11.62 18.75 -4.82
N CYS A 105 -10.86 17.97 -5.59
CA CYS A 105 -9.42 17.77 -5.38
C CYS A 105 -8.62 19.04 -5.66
N SER A 106 -8.90 19.76 -6.75
CA SER A 106 -8.28 21.04 -7.09
C SER A 106 -8.43 22.06 -5.95
N VAL A 107 -9.65 22.22 -5.43
CA VAL A 107 -9.97 23.22 -4.41
C VAL A 107 -9.34 22.87 -3.08
N MET A 108 -9.53 21.63 -2.63
CA MET A 108 -9.04 21.21 -1.31
C MET A 108 -7.51 21.19 -1.29
N SER A 109 -6.85 20.66 -2.33
CA SER A 109 -5.38 20.65 -2.38
C SER A 109 -4.81 22.07 -2.39
N MET A 110 -5.35 22.99 -3.21
CA MET A 110 -4.88 24.39 -3.23
C MET A 110 -5.09 25.11 -1.90
N LYS A 111 -6.18 24.82 -1.18
CA LYS A 111 -6.47 25.43 0.12
C LYS A 111 -5.43 25.07 1.17
N TYR A 112 -5.00 23.80 1.22
CA TYR A 112 -4.11 23.29 2.26
C TYR A 112 -2.62 23.32 1.89
N LEU A 113 -2.29 23.22 0.60
CA LEU A 113 -0.92 23.09 0.11
C LEU A 113 -0.44 24.33 -0.67
N GLY A 114 -1.34 25.26 -0.98
CA GLY A 114 -1.07 26.44 -1.80
C GLY A 114 -1.33 26.20 -3.29
N LYS A 115 -1.25 27.29 -4.06
CA LYS A 115 -1.55 27.29 -5.52
C LYS A 115 -0.60 26.40 -6.35
N THR A 116 0.59 26.13 -5.82
CA THR A 116 1.61 25.25 -6.39
C THR A 116 2.18 24.41 -5.27
N PHE A 117 2.23 23.09 -5.43
CA PHE A 117 2.83 22.19 -4.43
C PHE A 117 3.66 21.07 -5.07
N ASP A 118 4.40 20.33 -4.25
CA ASP A 118 5.48 19.47 -4.75
C ASP A 118 4.98 18.14 -5.33
N ILE A 119 4.19 17.36 -4.59
CA ILE A 119 3.83 15.98 -4.97
C ILE A 119 2.31 15.77 -4.93
N HIS A 120 1.74 15.25 -6.02
CA HIS A 120 0.38 14.73 -6.11
C HIS A 120 0.40 13.24 -6.48
N THR A 121 -0.38 12.42 -5.78
CA THR A 121 -0.40 10.96 -5.95
C THR A 121 -1.78 10.43 -6.34
N GLY A 122 -1.85 9.36 -7.13
CA GLY A 122 -3.08 8.60 -7.33
C GLY A 122 -2.86 7.31 -8.11
N GLY A 123 -3.93 6.63 -8.51
CA GLY A 123 -3.82 5.48 -9.42
C GLY A 123 -3.57 5.92 -10.86
N VAL A 124 -3.07 4.99 -11.69
CA VAL A 124 -2.88 5.25 -13.14
C VAL A 124 -4.17 5.55 -13.89
N ASP A 125 -5.31 5.08 -13.38
CA ASP A 125 -6.66 5.47 -13.84
C ASP A 125 -6.95 6.95 -13.64
N LEU A 126 -6.41 7.55 -12.58
CA LEU A 126 -6.66 8.96 -12.31
C LEU A 126 -5.82 9.88 -13.18
N ILE A 127 -4.82 9.38 -13.92
CA ILE A 127 -4.08 10.20 -14.91
C ILE A 127 -5.06 10.91 -15.85
N PHE A 128 -6.09 10.20 -16.29
CA PHE A 128 -7.12 10.75 -17.16
C PHE A 128 -8.48 10.09 -16.88
N PRO A 129 -9.56 10.87 -16.75
CA PRO A 129 -9.60 12.33 -16.93
C PRO A 129 -9.25 13.12 -15.65
N HIS A 130 -9.21 12.47 -14.49
CA HIS A 130 -9.26 13.15 -13.20
C HIS A 130 -8.14 14.18 -12.96
N HIS A 131 -6.87 13.75 -12.93
CA HIS A 131 -5.74 14.64 -12.66
C HIS A 131 -5.48 15.64 -13.80
N GLU A 132 -5.81 15.29 -15.05
CA GLU A 132 -5.77 16.23 -16.17
C GLU A 132 -6.76 17.39 -15.96
N ASN A 133 -7.97 17.06 -15.49
CA ASN A 133 -9.00 18.06 -15.19
C ASN A 133 -8.61 18.92 -13.99
N GLU A 134 -7.94 18.34 -12.98
CA GLU A 134 -7.44 19.12 -11.85
C GLU A 134 -6.40 20.15 -12.28
N ILE A 135 -5.46 19.74 -13.13
CA ILE A 135 -4.46 20.63 -13.73
C ILE A 135 -5.16 21.77 -14.47
N ALA A 136 -6.11 21.45 -15.37
CA ALA A 136 -6.81 22.45 -16.15
C ALA A 136 -7.53 23.47 -15.25
N GLN A 137 -8.31 22.99 -14.27
CA GLN A 137 -9.01 23.84 -13.30
C GLN A 137 -8.06 24.74 -12.50
N ALA A 138 -7.02 24.17 -11.90
CA ALA A 138 -6.13 24.90 -10.99
C ALA A 138 -5.25 25.90 -11.75
N GLU A 139 -4.69 25.51 -12.87
CA GLU A 139 -3.79 26.37 -13.65
C GLU A 139 -4.55 27.47 -14.40
N ALA A 140 -5.72 27.19 -14.97
CA ALA A 140 -6.57 28.24 -15.56
C ALA A 140 -7.03 29.26 -14.50
N ALA A 141 -7.40 28.77 -13.30
CA ALA A 141 -7.79 29.64 -12.22
C ALA A 141 -6.61 30.49 -11.69
N THR A 142 -5.41 29.95 -11.56
CA THR A 142 -4.30 30.61 -10.86
C THR A 142 -3.25 31.25 -11.77
N GLY A 143 -3.11 30.79 -13.01
CA GLY A 143 -2.01 31.14 -13.91
C GLY A 143 -0.65 30.59 -13.47
N LYS A 144 -0.62 29.61 -12.56
CA LYS A 144 0.60 29.01 -12.02
C LYS A 144 0.60 27.51 -12.25
N GLN A 145 1.78 26.90 -12.31
CA GLN A 145 1.91 25.44 -12.30
C GLN A 145 1.23 24.86 -11.06
N PHE A 146 0.39 23.84 -11.23
CA PHE A 146 -0.36 23.26 -10.11
C PHE A 146 0.51 22.33 -9.26
N VAL A 147 1.20 21.37 -9.89
CA VAL A 147 1.98 20.32 -9.21
C VAL A 147 3.34 20.14 -9.91
N LYS A 148 4.41 19.95 -9.13
CA LYS A 148 5.75 19.68 -9.67
C LYS A 148 5.97 18.21 -10.06
N TYR A 149 5.55 17.27 -9.21
CA TYR A 149 5.74 15.83 -9.39
C TYR A 149 4.43 15.06 -9.25
N TRP A 150 4.10 14.29 -10.29
CA TRP A 150 2.95 13.39 -10.30
C TRP A 150 3.41 11.95 -10.13
N LEU A 151 2.87 11.25 -9.13
CA LEU A 151 3.22 9.86 -8.82
C LEU A 151 1.98 8.98 -8.96
N HIS A 152 1.96 8.12 -9.99
CA HIS A 152 0.85 7.20 -10.25
C HIS A 152 1.22 5.76 -9.96
N ASN A 153 0.44 5.07 -9.13
CA ASN A 153 0.62 3.64 -8.89
C ASN A 153 -0.13 2.80 -9.93
N GLU A 154 0.51 1.72 -10.36
CA GLU A 154 -0.05 0.77 -11.33
C GLU A 154 -1.14 -0.11 -10.73
N TRP A 155 -1.81 -0.83 -11.63
CA TRP A 155 -2.92 -1.72 -11.29
C TRP A 155 -2.50 -2.91 -10.44
N LEU A 156 -3.43 -3.31 -9.57
CA LEU A 156 -3.40 -4.61 -8.91
C LEU A 156 -4.27 -5.60 -9.69
N LEU A 157 -3.67 -6.73 -10.06
CA LEU A 157 -4.34 -7.91 -10.62
C LEU A 157 -4.55 -8.92 -9.49
N VAL A 158 -5.58 -9.75 -9.59
CA VAL A 158 -5.83 -10.85 -8.66
C VAL A 158 -5.85 -12.14 -9.46
N GLU A 159 -4.96 -13.06 -9.13
CA GLU A 159 -4.80 -14.36 -9.83
C GLU A 159 -4.71 -14.17 -11.36
N GLY A 160 -3.89 -13.20 -11.79
CA GLY A 160 -3.62 -12.89 -13.20
C GLY A 160 -4.70 -12.07 -13.92
N LYS A 161 -5.82 -11.75 -13.26
CA LYS A 161 -6.96 -11.03 -13.86
C LYS A 161 -7.18 -9.66 -13.24
N LYS A 162 -7.76 -8.73 -13.99
CA LYS A 162 -8.22 -7.44 -13.44
C LYS A 162 -9.30 -7.70 -12.38
N MET A 163 -9.27 -6.94 -11.28
CA MET A 163 -10.32 -7.01 -10.27
C MET A 163 -11.65 -6.53 -10.84
N SER A 164 -12.70 -7.31 -10.69
CA SER A 164 -14.07 -6.87 -10.92
C SER A 164 -15.04 -7.61 -9.99
N LYS A 165 -16.15 -6.94 -9.66
CA LYS A 165 -17.23 -7.59 -8.90
C LYS A 165 -17.87 -8.74 -9.70
N SER A 166 -18.00 -8.57 -11.02
CA SER A 166 -18.59 -9.58 -11.91
C SER A 166 -17.77 -10.87 -12.01
N LEU A 167 -16.44 -10.78 -11.93
CA LEU A 167 -15.55 -11.95 -11.93
C LEU A 167 -15.44 -12.60 -10.54
N GLY A 168 -16.04 -12.01 -9.50
CA GLY A 168 -15.96 -12.51 -8.12
C GLY A 168 -14.56 -12.46 -7.50
N ASN A 169 -13.59 -11.80 -8.15
CA ASN A 169 -12.19 -11.70 -7.72
C ASN A 169 -11.86 -10.37 -7.02
N PHE A 170 -12.88 -9.60 -6.66
CA PHE A 170 -12.74 -8.39 -5.85
C PHE A 170 -12.75 -8.77 -4.37
N TYR A 171 -11.65 -8.47 -3.67
CA TYR A 171 -11.53 -8.69 -2.23
C TYR A 171 -11.30 -7.36 -1.51
N THR A 172 -12.11 -7.10 -0.49
CA THR A 172 -11.82 -6.04 0.47
C THR A 172 -10.78 -6.49 1.48
N LEU A 173 -10.16 -5.53 2.18
CA LEU A 173 -9.29 -5.85 3.31
C LEU A 173 -10.04 -6.68 4.38
N ARG A 174 -11.32 -6.43 4.61
CA ARG A 174 -12.12 -7.16 5.61
C ARG A 174 -12.28 -8.62 5.21
N ASP A 175 -12.59 -8.88 3.95
CA ASP A 175 -12.73 -10.24 3.40
C ASP A 175 -11.43 -11.05 3.59
N LEU A 176 -10.27 -10.44 3.34
CA LEU A 176 -8.98 -11.11 3.54
C LEU A 176 -8.68 -11.38 5.02
N LEU A 177 -9.06 -10.47 5.92
CA LEU A 177 -8.89 -10.67 7.36
C LEU A 177 -9.82 -11.75 7.90
N GLU A 178 -11.07 -11.79 7.43
CA GLU A 178 -12.05 -12.84 7.77
C GLU A 178 -11.62 -14.22 7.27
N LYS A 179 -10.95 -14.28 6.11
CA LYS A 179 -10.26 -15.49 5.62
C LYS A 179 -9.04 -15.91 6.45
N GLY A 180 -8.65 -15.13 7.46
CA GLY A 180 -7.59 -15.47 8.41
C GLY A 180 -6.19 -15.03 7.99
N TYR A 181 -6.05 -14.21 6.95
CA TYR A 181 -4.76 -13.71 6.51
C TYR A 181 -4.19 -12.64 7.47
N ASP A 182 -2.87 -12.65 7.62
CA ASP A 182 -2.17 -11.67 8.46
C ASP A 182 -2.13 -10.30 7.76
N PRO A 183 -2.61 -9.21 8.37
CA PRO A 183 -2.54 -7.86 7.79
C PRO A 183 -1.10 -7.44 7.41
N LEU A 184 -0.09 -7.93 8.10
CA LEU A 184 1.31 -7.65 7.78
C LEU A 184 1.79 -8.41 6.54
N ALA A 185 1.25 -9.61 6.30
CA ALA A 185 1.50 -10.35 5.07
C ALA A 185 0.87 -9.63 3.87
N ILE A 186 -0.38 -9.16 4.01
CA ILE A 186 -1.07 -8.35 2.99
C ILE A 186 -0.22 -7.11 2.67
N ARG A 187 0.19 -6.36 3.69
CA ARG A 187 1.06 -5.19 3.52
C ARG A 187 2.37 -5.53 2.82
N TYR A 188 3.01 -6.64 3.17
CA TYR A 188 4.26 -7.05 2.54
C TYR A 188 4.09 -7.31 1.04
N VAL A 189 3.05 -8.05 0.64
CA VAL A 189 2.76 -8.31 -0.78
C VAL A 189 2.53 -7.01 -1.55
N LEU A 190 1.73 -6.10 -0.99
CA LEU A 190 1.48 -4.79 -1.61
C LEU A 190 2.75 -3.93 -1.74
N LEU A 191 3.74 -4.15 -0.87
CA LEU A 191 5.02 -3.45 -0.88
C LEU A 191 6.11 -4.17 -1.67
N SER A 192 5.98 -5.45 -2.03
CA SER A 192 7.12 -6.21 -2.56
C SER A 192 7.49 -5.86 -4.01
N THR A 193 6.61 -5.12 -4.69
CA THR A 193 6.74 -4.74 -6.09
C THR A 193 6.84 -3.22 -6.22
N HIS A 194 7.58 -2.75 -7.22
CA HIS A 194 7.66 -1.32 -7.53
C HIS A 194 6.26 -0.74 -7.76
N TYR A 195 5.97 0.44 -7.19
CA TYR A 195 4.61 1.00 -7.22
C TYR A 195 4.10 1.31 -8.64
N ARG A 196 5.03 1.56 -9.58
CA ARG A 196 4.77 1.75 -11.04
C ARG A 196 4.76 0.45 -11.85
N THR A 197 4.69 -0.71 -11.21
CA THR A 197 4.61 -2.00 -11.88
C THR A 197 3.33 -2.70 -11.45
N LYS A 198 2.64 -3.32 -12.40
CA LYS A 198 1.44 -4.11 -12.10
C LYS A 198 1.78 -5.19 -11.08
N LEU A 199 1.01 -5.23 -10.00
CA LEU A 199 1.17 -6.25 -8.96
C LEU A 199 0.16 -7.37 -9.21
N ASN A 200 0.62 -8.59 -9.41
CA ASN A 200 -0.26 -9.75 -9.42
C ASN A 200 -0.42 -10.31 -8.00
N PHE A 201 -1.52 -9.98 -7.35
CA PHE A 201 -1.85 -10.47 -6.02
C PHE A 201 -2.35 -11.92 -6.10
N THR A 202 -1.60 -12.84 -5.49
CA THR A 202 -1.99 -14.26 -5.40
C THR A 202 -2.03 -14.74 -3.96
N PHE A 203 -2.91 -15.69 -3.67
CA PHE A 203 -2.99 -16.28 -2.32
C PHE A 203 -1.71 -17.04 -1.95
N LYS A 204 -1.04 -17.65 -2.95
CA LYS A 204 0.26 -18.31 -2.78
C LYS A 204 1.36 -17.34 -2.32
N GLU A 205 1.41 -16.14 -2.89
CA GLU A 205 2.33 -15.09 -2.45
C GLU A 205 2.00 -14.59 -1.06
N LEU A 206 0.70 -14.48 -0.73
CA LEU A 206 0.26 -14.09 0.60
C LEU A 206 0.68 -15.08 1.69
N ASP A 207 0.56 -16.38 1.42
CA ASP A 207 1.06 -17.44 2.31
C ASP A 207 2.59 -17.40 2.45
N SER A 208 3.29 -17.15 1.34
CA SER A 208 4.75 -16.98 1.34
C SER A 208 5.18 -15.74 2.12
N ALA A 209 4.44 -14.63 2.02
CA ALA A 209 4.70 -13.39 2.73
C ALA A 209 4.60 -13.56 4.24
N LYS A 210 3.63 -14.34 4.74
CA LYS A 210 3.54 -14.69 6.17
C LYS A 210 4.83 -15.31 6.68
N ASN A 211 5.38 -16.29 5.96
CA ASN A 211 6.64 -16.94 6.35
C ASN A 211 7.82 -15.95 6.36
N ILE A 212 7.84 -14.99 5.44
CA ILE A 212 8.87 -13.94 5.40
C ILE A 212 8.78 -13.04 6.64
N ILE A 213 7.58 -12.59 7.00
CA ILE A 213 7.36 -11.76 8.19
C ILE A 213 7.76 -12.50 9.46
N GLU A 214 7.39 -13.78 9.58
CA GLU A 214 7.80 -14.63 10.70
C GLU A 214 9.34 -14.71 10.80
N ARG A 215 10.04 -14.91 9.68
CA ARG A 215 11.52 -14.94 9.66
C ARG A 215 12.15 -13.62 10.09
N PHE A 216 11.57 -12.48 9.69
CA PHE A 216 12.07 -11.17 10.12
C PHE A 216 11.85 -10.96 11.62
N GLN A 217 10.68 -11.32 12.12
CA GLN A 217 10.35 -11.26 13.56
C GLN A 217 11.23 -12.20 14.40
N GLU A 218 11.48 -13.43 13.93
CA GLU A 218 12.37 -14.38 14.59
C GLU A 218 13.81 -13.86 14.62
N PHE A 219 14.30 -13.26 13.54
CA PHE A 219 15.60 -12.61 13.53
C PHE A 219 15.70 -11.49 14.57
N MET A 220 14.66 -10.66 14.69
CA MET A 220 14.58 -9.61 15.70
C MET A 220 14.61 -10.18 17.14
N LEU A 221 13.89 -11.27 17.39
CA LEU A 221 13.95 -11.98 18.68
C LEU A 221 15.34 -12.54 18.96
N ARG A 222 15.99 -13.12 17.95
CA ARG A 222 17.33 -13.69 18.07
C ARG A 222 18.34 -12.62 18.44
N LEU A 223 18.31 -11.47 17.77
CA LEU A 223 19.15 -10.32 18.11
C LEU A 223 18.89 -9.80 19.53
N LYS A 224 17.62 -9.67 19.92
CA LYS A 224 17.23 -9.18 21.26
C LYS A 224 17.72 -10.09 22.40
N LYS A 225 17.66 -11.41 22.18
CA LYS A 225 18.03 -12.42 23.18
C LYS A 225 19.51 -12.80 23.15
N TYR A 226 20.24 -12.42 22.12
CA TYR A 226 21.63 -12.83 21.95
C TYR A 226 22.51 -12.28 23.08
N LYS A 227 23.39 -13.15 23.59
CA LYS A 227 24.41 -12.82 24.59
C LYS A 227 25.74 -13.32 24.08
N GLY A 228 26.69 -12.41 23.90
CA GLY A 228 28.04 -12.69 23.45
C GLY A 228 29.01 -11.59 23.85
N LYS A 229 30.30 -11.92 23.94
CA LYS A 229 31.36 -10.99 24.35
C LYS A 229 32.29 -10.59 23.20
N LYS A 230 32.45 -11.44 22.18
CA LYS A 230 33.42 -11.24 21.09
C LYS A 230 32.95 -10.19 20.10
N HIS A 231 33.52 -8.98 20.16
CA HIS A 231 33.25 -7.94 19.17
C HIS A 231 33.78 -8.35 17.78
N ASN A 232 33.07 -7.95 16.74
CA ASN A 232 33.48 -8.20 15.37
C ASN A 232 33.22 -7.00 14.48
N LYS A 233 34.30 -6.34 14.04
CA LYS A 233 34.26 -5.15 13.19
C LYS A 233 33.44 -5.35 11.91
N LYS A 234 33.33 -6.58 11.40
CA LYS A 234 32.53 -6.93 10.22
C LYS A 234 31.05 -6.53 10.37
N ILE A 235 30.49 -6.52 11.59
CA ILE A 235 29.10 -6.12 11.80
C ILE A 235 28.84 -4.67 11.40
N ASN A 236 29.78 -3.77 11.71
CA ASN A 236 29.67 -2.35 11.37
C ASN A 236 29.69 -2.16 9.85
N THR A 237 30.55 -2.90 9.15
CA THR A 237 30.60 -2.90 7.68
C THR A 237 29.29 -3.43 7.09
N LEU A 238 28.73 -4.50 7.64
CA LEU A 238 27.44 -5.05 7.19
C LEU A 238 26.28 -4.08 7.41
N ILE A 239 26.21 -3.42 8.57
CA ILE A 239 25.19 -2.41 8.89
C ILE A 239 25.30 -1.22 7.93
N LYS A 240 26.52 -0.66 7.77
CA LYS A 240 26.75 0.48 6.87
C LYS A 240 26.40 0.14 5.43
N LYS A 241 26.81 -1.04 4.94
CA LYS A 241 26.49 -1.50 3.60
C LYS A 241 24.98 -1.67 3.40
N ALA A 242 24.31 -2.39 4.30
CA ALA A 242 22.87 -2.61 4.20
C ALA A 242 22.07 -1.29 4.25
N LYS A 243 22.48 -0.35 5.10
CA LYS A 243 21.90 1.00 5.15
C LYS A 243 22.07 1.72 3.81
N LYS A 244 23.31 1.80 3.31
CA LYS A 244 23.63 2.48 2.05
C LYS A 244 22.89 1.86 0.86
N ASP A 245 22.87 0.54 0.76
CA ASP A 245 22.20 -0.17 -0.33
C ASP A 245 20.68 0.05 -0.27
N PHE A 246 20.08 -0.04 0.93
CA PHE A 246 18.66 0.26 1.12
C PHE A 246 18.30 1.70 0.73
N GLU A 247 19.05 2.69 1.24
CA GLU A 247 18.82 4.12 0.94
C GLU A 247 19.02 4.42 -0.55
N LYS A 248 20.08 3.87 -1.18
CA LYS A 248 20.32 4.01 -2.62
C LYS A 248 19.12 3.54 -3.43
N HIS A 249 18.56 2.39 -3.10
CA HIS A 249 17.44 1.82 -3.84
C HIS A 249 16.12 2.56 -3.57
N MET A 250 15.85 2.94 -2.32
CA MET A 250 14.67 3.74 -1.99
C MET A 250 14.71 5.16 -2.59
N ASN A 251 15.89 5.77 -2.68
CA ASN A 251 16.07 7.08 -3.30
C ASN A 251 15.95 7.03 -4.83
N ASN A 252 16.02 5.84 -5.43
CA ASN A 252 15.75 5.63 -6.84
C ASN A 252 14.28 5.26 -7.03
N ASP A 253 13.41 6.27 -7.09
CA ASP A 253 11.97 6.12 -7.35
C ASP A 253 11.23 5.13 -6.43
N LEU A 254 11.59 5.11 -5.13
CA LEU A 254 11.01 4.19 -4.15
C LEU A 254 11.16 2.71 -4.54
N ASN A 255 12.26 2.36 -5.21
CA ASN A 255 12.47 1.00 -5.72
C ASN A 255 12.70 -0.02 -4.60
N ILE A 256 11.60 -0.62 -4.17
CA ILE A 256 11.49 -1.46 -3.00
C ILE A 256 12.08 -2.86 -3.17
N SER A 257 12.03 -3.45 -4.36
CA SER A 257 12.48 -4.83 -4.59
C SER A 257 13.98 -5.03 -4.28
N PRO A 258 14.93 -4.22 -4.82
CA PRO A 258 16.33 -4.32 -4.45
C PRO A 258 16.62 -3.78 -3.03
N ALA A 259 15.81 -2.87 -2.50
CA ALA A 259 15.91 -2.44 -1.10
C ALA A 259 15.59 -3.60 -0.14
N LEU A 260 14.54 -4.38 -0.40
CA LEU A 260 14.23 -5.61 0.34
C LEU A 260 15.36 -6.64 0.19
N ALA A 261 15.94 -6.79 -1.00
CA ALA A 261 17.09 -7.69 -1.21
C ALA A 261 18.29 -7.30 -0.31
N ALA A 262 18.57 -6.01 -0.11
CA ALA A 262 19.59 -5.54 0.82
C ALA A 262 19.28 -5.96 2.28
N VAL A 263 18.01 -5.88 2.69
CA VAL A 263 17.54 -6.33 4.02
C VAL A 263 17.70 -7.85 4.18
N PHE A 264 17.27 -8.65 3.21
CA PHE A 264 17.44 -10.10 3.24
C PHE A 264 18.92 -10.51 3.32
N ASN A 265 19.78 -9.87 2.52
CA ASN A 265 21.22 -10.11 2.52
C ASN A 265 21.86 -9.75 3.87
N PHE A 266 21.42 -8.66 4.49
CA PHE A 266 21.83 -8.27 5.83
C PHE A 266 21.45 -9.34 6.86
N ILE A 267 20.18 -9.75 6.88
CA ILE A 267 19.66 -10.80 7.78
C ILE A 267 20.47 -12.10 7.62
N LYS A 268 20.71 -12.55 6.38
CA LYS A 268 21.49 -13.77 6.07
C LYS A 268 22.90 -13.68 6.66
N LYS A 269 23.62 -12.59 6.40
CA LYS A 269 25.02 -12.42 6.85
C LYS A 269 25.12 -12.29 8.37
N VAL A 270 24.22 -11.56 9.00
CA VAL A 270 24.21 -11.40 10.47
C VAL A 270 23.79 -12.70 11.16
N ASN A 271 22.81 -13.43 10.63
CA ASN A 271 22.45 -14.75 11.18
C ASN A 271 23.62 -15.73 11.18
N LYS A 272 24.46 -15.73 10.14
CA LYS A 272 25.69 -16.53 10.12
C LYS A 272 26.64 -16.15 11.24
N LEU A 273 26.87 -14.84 11.46
CA LEU A 273 27.72 -14.36 12.55
C LEU A 273 27.17 -14.70 13.94
N ILE A 274 25.84 -14.67 14.13
CA ILE A 274 25.20 -15.10 15.38
C ILE A 274 25.42 -16.60 15.60
N THR A 275 25.25 -17.43 14.56
CA THR A 275 25.45 -18.88 14.65
C THR A 275 26.89 -19.23 15.01
N ASP A 276 27.86 -18.57 14.37
CA ASP A 276 29.28 -18.74 14.64
C ASP A 276 29.73 -18.16 16.00
N LYS A 277 28.81 -17.55 16.77
CA LYS A 277 29.11 -16.81 18.01
C LYS A 277 30.20 -15.74 17.83
N LYS A 278 30.27 -15.14 16.64
CA LYS A 278 31.29 -14.17 16.21
C LYS A 278 30.83 -12.72 16.39
N ILE A 279 29.87 -12.43 17.25
CA ILE A 279 29.47 -11.05 17.57
C ILE A 279 29.24 -10.89 19.08
N SER A 280 29.29 -9.64 19.55
CA SER A 280 28.99 -9.28 20.93
C SER A 280 27.50 -8.93 21.11
N THR A 281 27.08 -8.80 22.36
CA THR A 281 25.73 -8.30 22.72
C THR A 281 25.51 -6.87 22.18
N LYS A 282 26.56 -6.03 22.20
CA LYS A 282 26.51 -4.66 21.66
C LYS A 282 26.29 -4.67 20.15
N ASP A 283 26.98 -5.54 19.43
CA ASP A 283 26.86 -5.71 17.98
C ASP A 283 25.43 -6.17 17.59
N ALA A 284 24.87 -7.13 18.33
CA ALA A 284 23.50 -7.59 18.13
C ALA A 284 22.48 -6.46 18.37
N LYS A 285 22.70 -5.62 19.40
CA LYS A 285 21.86 -4.44 19.66
C LYS A 285 21.93 -3.43 18.52
N GLN A 286 23.10 -3.19 17.94
CA GLN A 286 23.27 -2.29 16.78
C GLN A 286 22.52 -2.82 15.55
N ALA A 287 22.65 -4.11 15.25
CA ALA A 287 21.92 -4.74 14.15
C ALA A 287 20.39 -4.68 14.37
N TYR A 288 19.94 -4.88 15.61
CA TYR A 288 18.54 -4.73 16.00
C TYR A 288 18.03 -3.31 15.76
N THR A 289 18.77 -2.30 16.22
CA THR A 289 18.44 -0.89 15.98
C THR A 289 18.39 -0.56 14.49
N GLN A 290 19.29 -1.11 13.68
CA GLN A 290 19.26 -0.90 12.23
C GLN A 290 18.01 -1.52 11.58
N MET A 291 17.62 -2.74 11.98
CA MET A 291 16.37 -3.35 11.50
C MET A 291 15.14 -2.51 11.85
N LEU A 292 15.12 -1.87 13.02
CA LEU A 292 14.04 -0.95 13.37
C LEU A 292 13.99 0.29 12.49
N LYS A 293 15.14 0.76 12.00
CA LYS A 293 15.19 1.88 11.04
C LYS A 293 14.61 1.47 9.69
N PHE A 294 14.93 0.26 9.20
CA PHE A 294 14.27 -0.27 8.01
C PHE A 294 12.76 -0.41 8.21
N ASP A 295 12.33 -0.92 9.37
CA ASP A 295 10.91 -1.11 9.68
C ASP A 295 10.11 0.20 9.81
N LYS A 296 10.77 1.35 10.08
CA LYS A 296 10.09 2.66 10.02
C LYS A 296 9.59 2.98 8.61
N VAL A 297 10.29 2.50 7.58
CA VAL A 297 9.90 2.67 6.16
C VAL A 297 8.95 1.54 5.74
N LEU A 298 9.30 0.29 6.06
CA LEU A 298 8.53 -0.88 5.63
C LEU A 298 7.17 -0.99 6.37
N GLY A 299 7.11 -0.59 7.64
CA GLY A 299 5.89 -0.65 8.45
C GLY A 299 5.40 -2.08 8.73
N LEU A 300 6.31 -3.04 8.83
CA LEU A 300 6.02 -4.48 9.04
C LEU A 300 5.93 -4.85 10.52
N LYS A 301 6.03 -3.86 11.42
CA LYS A 301 5.91 -4.01 12.88
C LYS A 301 6.79 -5.16 13.39
N LEU A 302 8.06 -5.18 13.01
CA LEU A 302 8.98 -6.29 13.31
C LEU A 302 9.24 -6.50 14.81
N LYS A 303 8.89 -5.51 15.66
CA LYS A 303 8.88 -5.63 17.12
C LYS A 303 7.73 -6.46 17.66
N SER A 304 6.57 -6.44 17.01
CA SER A 304 5.32 -7.04 17.50
C SER A 304 5.29 -8.53 17.25
N VAL A 305 6.34 -9.22 17.74
CA VAL A 305 6.36 -10.67 17.70
C VAL A 305 5.31 -11.13 18.69
N LYS A 306 4.15 -11.55 18.19
CA LYS A 306 3.31 -12.48 18.94
C LYS A 306 4.24 -13.65 19.22
N GLN A 307 4.76 -13.75 20.45
CA GLN A 307 5.44 -14.97 20.85
C GLN A 307 4.43 -16.06 20.51
N LYS A 308 4.74 -16.93 19.52
CA LYS A 308 4.00 -18.18 19.33
C LYS A 308 3.84 -18.72 20.74
N LYS A 309 2.60 -18.83 21.23
CA LYS A 309 2.31 -19.28 22.62
C LYS A 309 3.28 -20.43 22.85
N LYS A 310 4.26 -20.25 23.74
CA LYS A 310 5.25 -21.28 24.03
C LYS A 310 4.46 -22.56 24.24
N LEU A 311 4.98 -23.70 23.77
CA LEU A 311 4.43 -24.99 24.17
C LEU A 311 4.19 -24.92 25.69
N SER A 312 2.93 -25.08 26.10
CA SER A 312 2.59 -25.13 27.52
C SER A 312 3.40 -26.26 28.17
N LYS A 313 3.53 -26.23 29.50
CA LYS A 313 4.23 -27.29 30.24
C LYS A 313 3.71 -28.69 29.83
N LYS A 314 2.39 -28.83 29.74
CA LYS A 314 1.68 -30.00 29.21
C LYS A 314 2.16 -30.44 27.82
N HIS A 315 2.21 -29.55 26.83
CA HIS A 315 2.64 -29.94 25.48
C HIS A 315 4.11 -30.41 25.45
N LYS A 316 4.98 -29.81 26.27
CA LYS A 316 6.39 -30.23 26.37
C LYS A 316 6.54 -31.59 27.03
N GLU A 317 5.73 -31.86 28.05
CA GLU A 317 5.67 -33.17 28.72
C GLU A 317 5.19 -34.25 27.76
N LEU A 318 4.13 -33.99 27.00
CA LEU A 318 3.63 -34.91 25.96
C LEU A 318 4.69 -35.23 24.91
N ILE A 319 5.45 -34.23 24.42
CA ILE A 319 6.53 -34.48 23.46
C ILE A 319 7.63 -35.36 24.08
N LYS A 320 8.03 -35.12 25.33
CA LYS A 320 9.01 -35.96 26.05
C LYS A 320 8.51 -37.38 26.25
N GLU A 321 7.25 -37.54 26.64
CA GLU A 321 6.60 -38.84 26.83
C GLU A 321 6.56 -39.62 25.52
N ARG A 322 6.19 -38.95 24.42
CA ARG A 322 6.25 -39.55 23.07
C ARG A 322 7.66 -40.02 22.72
N GLU A 323 8.70 -39.23 22.99
CA GLU A 323 10.08 -39.64 22.73
C GLU A 323 10.50 -40.86 23.56
N LYS A 324 10.07 -40.95 24.82
CA LYS A 324 10.28 -42.13 25.67
C LYS A 324 9.59 -43.36 25.08
N LEU A 325 8.34 -43.23 24.64
CA LEU A 325 7.57 -44.31 24.03
C LEU A 325 8.17 -44.80 22.71
N ARG A 326 8.71 -43.89 21.88
CA ARG A 326 9.43 -44.27 20.65
C ARG A 326 10.72 -45.02 20.94
N LYS A 327 11.49 -44.61 21.96
CA LYS A 327 12.69 -45.35 22.40
C LYS A 327 12.33 -46.76 22.89
N GLN A 328 11.17 -46.92 23.52
CA GLN A 328 10.64 -48.21 23.95
C GLN A 328 9.91 -49.00 22.84
N ARG A 329 9.97 -48.55 21.57
CA ARG A 329 9.27 -49.16 20.43
C ARG A 329 7.74 -49.27 20.59
N LYS A 330 7.12 -48.46 21.45
CA LYS A 330 5.65 -48.39 21.67
C LYS A 330 4.98 -47.44 20.68
N TRP A 331 5.00 -47.80 19.40
CA TRP A 331 4.58 -46.93 18.28
C TRP A 331 3.12 -46.46 18.37
N LYS A 332 2.17 -47.37 18.65
CA LYS A 332 0.74 -47.04 18.77
C LYS A 332 0.47 -45.96 19.84
N GLN A 333 1.18 -46.00 20.97
CA GLN A 333 1.01 -45.01 22.05
C GLN A 333 1.68 -43.68 21.70
N ALA A 334 2.85 -43.71 21.05
CA ALA A 334 3.52 -42.51 20.56
C ALA A 334 2.68 -41.76 19.50
N ASP A 335 1.97 -42.49 18.64
CA ASP A 335 1.08 -41.89 17.63
C ASP A 335 -0.19 -41.29 18.25
N LYS A 336 -0.75 -41.89 19.31
CA LYS A 336 -1.85 -41.26 20.07
C LYS A 336 -1.46 -39.87 20.57
N ILE A 337 -0.25 -39.71 21.12
CA ILE A 337 0.26 -38.42 21.57
C ILE A 337 0.47 -37.46 20.39
N ARG A 338 0.97 -37.96 19.26
CA ARG A 338 1.14 -37.14 18.04
C ARG A 338 -0.19 -36.58 17.56
N GLU A 339 -1.24 -37.40 17.50
CA GLU A 339 -2.58 -36.98 17.10
C GLU A 339 -3.22 -36.04 18.13
N GLN A 340 -2.99 -36.26 19.43
CA GLN A 340 -3.42 -35.30 20.46
C GLN A 340 -2.78 -33.93 20.26
N LEU A 341 -1.46 -33.88 20.08
CA LEU A 341 -0.75 -32.63 19.82
C LEU A 341 -1.22 -31.97 18.52
N LYS A 342 -1.51 -32.75 17.49
CA LYS A 342 -2.04 -32.27 16.21
C LYS A 342 -3.42 -31.63 16.37
N LYS A 343 -4.32 -32.23 17.17
CA LYS A 343 -5.63 -31.64 17.54
C LYS A 343 -5.48 -30.34 18.34
N GLU A 344 -4.44 -30.23 19.17
CA GLU A 344 -4.07 -29.01 19.89
C GLU A 344 -3.29 -27.99 19.00
N GLY A 345 -3.22 -28.25 17.69
CA GLY A 345 -2.63 -27.37 16.67
C GLY A 345 -1.09 -27.44 16.60
N ILE A 346 -0.48 -28.54 17.04
CA ILE A 346 0.98 -28.77 17.05
C ILE A 346 1.31 -30.00 16.22
N VAL A 347 1.99 -29.80 15.11
CA VAL A 347 2.52 -30.88 14.26
C VAL A 347 3.97 -31.15 14.62
N LEU A 348 4.29 -32.43 14.82
CA LEU A 348 5.64 -32.92 15.03
C LEU A 348 6.26 -33.40 13.72
N GLU A 349 7.51 -33.03 13.49
CA GLU A 349 8.34 -33.40 12.35
C GLU A 349 9.60 -34.07 12.86
N ASP A 350 9.77 -35.35 12.55
CA ASP A 350 10.93 -36.13 12.98
C ASP A 350 11.95 -36.16 11.83
N ALA A 351 13.16 -35.65 12.06
CA ALA A 351 14.26 -35.69 11.09
C ALA A 351 15.60 -35.87 11.81
N ASP A 352 16.49 -36.72 11.29
CA ASP A 352 17.84 -36.98 11.82
C ASP A 352 17.87 -37.30 13.34
N GLY A 353 16.91 -38.10 13.80
CA GLY A 353 16.79 -38.46 15.22
C GLY A 353 16.34 -37.31 16.14
N LYS A 354 15.93 -36.16 15.60
CA LYS A 354 15.43 -35.00 16.36
C LYS A 354 13.97 -34.73 16.04
N THR A 355 13.15 -34.57 17.09
CA THR A 355 11.76 -34.11 16.95
C THR A 355 11.73 -32.59 16.88
N LYS A 356 11.35 -32.03 15.73
CA LYS A 356 10.95 -30.63 15.59
C LYS A 356 9.43 -30.52 15.70
N TRP A 357 8.94 -29.32 15.99
CA TRP A 357 7.51 -29.06 16.04
C TRP A 357 7.19 -27.74 15.35
N ARG A 358 6.01 -27.66 14.75
CA ARG A 358 5.41 -26.43 14.25
C ARG A 358 3.97 -26.32 14.71
N ARG A 359 3.50 -25.10 14.98
CA ARG A 359 2.06 -24.87 15.19
C ARG A 359 1.39 -24.74 13.83
N VAL A 360 0.31 -25.48 13.63
CA VAL A 360 -0.55 -25.36 12.46
C VAL A 360 -1.87 -24.83 12.99
N LYS A 361 -2.27 -23.68 12.47
CA LYS A 361 -3.54 -23.05 12.84
C LYS A 361 -4.67 -23.77 12.14
#